data_AF-A0A8T2U8N7-F1
#
_entry.id   AF-A0A8T2U8N7-F1
#
_cell.length_a   1.000
_cell.length_b   1.000
_cell.length_c   1.000
_cell.angle_alpha   90.00
_cell.angle_beta   90.00
_cell.angle_gamma   90.00
#
_symmetry.space_group_name_H-M   'P 1'
#
loop_
_entity.id
_entity.type
_entity.pdbx_description
1 polymer ?
#
loop_
_entity_poly.entity_id
_entity_poly.type
_entity_poly.pdbx_seq_one_letter_code
_entity_poly.pdbx_strand_id
1 'polypeptide(L)'
;MSIIYTPVQIIGSSSGGTVFNYDAAQSGGVLRRIGVWAGEWQLRGIRVWFTHTTSPQTFGTANVGSYKEFEFTDGERISRLSLWGNGAGTRSGGIRFFTTRDRQFFHHMTSWPLKQEYVIEVASGLCVGLRGRAGADIDALGLTFLLPISHARLTNVRYPTLQLEAASIHPVNIHEFYDENLSYSLPKEWTNTGSYTKTESASWSLTTGIEYHATVGVSAGIPKIAEVSGEFGWQVGVSGTYETTWEESETYGWSRGGVIPPRTWLSFIVTTRRGNLSVPYEGTMEIVLSTGTRFSYALKGQYAGVAYTRVETRTEEGSVDAASREGSTNILRSNVVGTKRSYGSIDSNIEVVTSRRRSTDHAAPHRLLLQHNGADDGNIADINELHLDPN
;
A
#
# COMPACT_ATOMS: atom_id res chain seq x y z
N MET A 1 -4.80 22.87 27.96
CA MET A 1 -5.47 21.99 26.99
C MET A 1 -5.11 22.53 25.61
N SER A 2 -4.41 21.75 24.78
CA SER A 2 -3.95 22.25 23.48
C SER A 2 -5.15 22.39 22.54
N ILE A 3 -5.27 23.56 21.90
CA ILE A 3 -6.41 23.88 21.02
C ILE A 3 -6.15 23.21 19.67
N ILE A 4 -7.02 22.28 19.29
CA ILE A 4 -6.98 21.55 18.01
C ILE A 4 -8.12 21.93 17.06
N TYR A 5 -9.03 22.79 17.49
CA TYR A 5 -10.22 23.21 16.74
C TYR A 5 -10.23 24.71 16.48
N THR A 6 -10.99 25.13 15.47
CA THR A 6 -11.43 26.53 15.37
C THR A 6 -12.34 26.89 16.55
N PRO A 7 -12.42 28.18 16.94
CA PRO A 7 -13.47 28.64 17.85
C PRO A 7 -14.84 28.27 17.29
N VAL A 8 -15.61 27.50 18.06
CA VAL A 8 -16.93 27.02 17.60
C VAL A 8 -17.96 28.13 17.75
N GLN A 9 -18.50 28.61 16.64
CA GLN A 9 -19.61 29.54 16.63
C GLN A 9 -20.94 28.78 16.67
N ILE A 10 -21.69 28.96 17.77
CA ILE A 10 -22.97 28.31 18.02
C ILE A 10 -24.10 29.31 17.72
N ILE A 11 -25.02 28.95 16.84
CA ILE A 11 -26.11 29.82 16.39
C ILE A 11 -27.46 29.28 16.85
N GLY A 12 -28.23 30.12 17.55
CA GLY A 12 -29.55 29.80 18.09
C GLY A 12 -29.77 30.43 19.47
N SER A 13 -30.48 29.74 20.36
CA SER A 13 -30.74 30.17 21.73
C SER A 13 -29.52 30.00 22.64
N SER A 14 -29.32 30.96 23.55
CA SER A 14 -28.29 30.88 24.61
C SER A 14 -28.73 30.06 25.83
N SER A 15 -30.03 29.82 26.01
CA SER A 15 -30.58 29.21 27.24
C SER A 15 -31.54 28.03 27.02
N GLY A 16 -32.11 27.87 25.82
CA GLY A 16 -33.05 26.79 25.51
C GLY A 16 -32.38 25.41 25.45
N GLY A 17 -33.13 24.36 25.77
CA GLY A 17 -32.68 22.96 25.63
C GLY A 17 -31.50 22.55 26.53
N THR A 18 -31.11 21.28 26.39
CA THR A 18 -29.97 20.68 27.09
C THR A 18 -28.73 20.78 26.22
N VAL A 19 -27.59 21.12 26.83
CA VAL A 19 -26.31 21.21 26.13
C VAL A 19 -25.90 19.83 25.60
N PHE A 20 -25.44 19.80 24.35
CA PHE A 20 -24.72 18.65 23.81
C PHE A 20 -23.33 19.09 23.32
N ASN A 21 -22.36 18.20 23.48
CA ASN A 21 -21.00 18.33 22.97
C ASN A 21 -20.55 16.96 22.51
N TYR A 22 -20.42 16.79 21.20
CA TYR A 22 -19.94 15.57 20.60
C TYR A 22 -18.63 15.85 19.87
N ASP A 23 -17.62 15.03 20.15
CA ASP A 23 -16.26 15.18 19.65
C ASP A 23 -15.70 13.79 19.27
N ALA A 24 -15.46 13.59 17.97
CA ALA A 24 -14.93 12.37 17.41
C ALA A 24 -13.43 12.45 17.09
N ALA A 25 -12.76 13.59 17.33
CA ALA A 25 -11.37 13.77 16.94
C ALA A 25 -10.43 12.81 17.69
N GLN A 26 -10.75 12.49 18.95
CA GLN A 26 -9.97 11.58 19.80
C GLN A 26 -9.97 10.13 19.29
N SER A 27 -10.91 9.76 18.42
CA SER A 27 -10.95 8.45 17.74
C SER A 27 -10.60 8.56 16.25
N GLY A 28 -10.10 9.71 15.79
CA GLY A 28 -9.83 9.96 14.37
C GLY A 28 -11.07 10.09 13.50
N GLY A 29 -12.26 10.23 14.09
CA GLY A 29 -13.53 10.26 13.37
C GLY A 29 -13.80 11.61 12.71
N VAL A 30 -14.34 11.55 11.49
CA VAL A 30 -14.79 12.72 10.71
C VAL A 30 -16.24 12.52 10.27
N LEU A 31 -16.98 13.62 10.08
CA LEU A 31 -18.38 13.59 9.67
C LEU A 31 -18.50 12.94 8.28
N ARG A 32 -19.15 11.77 8.22
CA ARG A 32 -19.42 11.02 6.99
C ARG A 32 -20.79 11.32 6.41
N ARG A 33 -21.79 11.52 7.27
CA ARG A 33 -23.16 11.78 6.84
C ARG A 33 -23.86 12.70 7.83
N ILE A 34 -24.75 13.55 7.31
CA ILE A 34 -25.60 14.43 8.08
C ILE A 34 -27.02 14.38 7.53
N GLY A 35 -28.00 14.23 8.43
CA GLY A 35 -29.42 14.29 8.14
C GLY A 35 -30.07 15.35 9.02
N VAL A 36 -30.90 16.21 8.45
CA VAL A 36 -31.50 17.35 9.15
C VAL A 36 -33.01 17.35 8.93
N TRP A 37 -33.76 17.51 10.02
CA TRP A 37 -35.20 17.73 10.02
C TRP A 37 -35.48 19.22 10.25
N ALA A 38 -36.36 19.80 9.44
CA ALA A 38 -36.80 21.19 9.57
C ALA A 38 -38.32 21.28 9.73
N GLY A 39 -38.75 22.15 10.64
CA GLY A 39 -40.14 22.52 10.87
C GLY A 39 -40.42 23.92 10.33
N GLU A 40 -41.57 24.48 10.71
CA GLU A 40 -42.02 25.77 10.20
C GLU A 40 -41.11 26.93 10.58
N TRP A 41 -40.55 26.92 11.79
CA TRP A 41 -39.80 28.05 12.35
C TRP A 41 -38.47 27.62 12.99
N GLN A 42 -38.04 26.37 12.79
CA GLN A 42 -36.85 25.81 13.43
C GLN A 42 -36.29 24.59 12.69
N LEU A 43 -35.04 24.25 12.99
CA LEU A 43 -34.53 22.90 12.82
C LEU A 43 -35.07 22.01 13.95
N ARG A 44 -35.72 20.90 13.59
CA ARG A 44 -36.34 19.96 14.53
C ARG A 44 -35.34 18.97 15.09
N GLY A 45 -34.44 18.48 14.25
CA GLY A 45 -33.48 17.46 14.64
C GLY A 45 -32.30 17.39 13.69
N ILE A 46 -31.21 16.83 14.18
CA ILE A 46 -30.01 16.54 13.39
C ILE A 46 -29.51 15.15 13.76
N ARG A 47 -29.20 14.35 12.76
CA ARG A 47 -28.57 13.04 12.90
C ARG A 47 -27.25 13.04 12.14
N VAL A 48 -26.20 12.60 12.79
CA VAL A 48 -24.84 12.59 12.25
C VAL A 48 -24.21 11.23 12.38
N TRP A 49 -23.46 10.84 11.36
CA TRP A 49 -22.67 9.62 11.32
C TRP A 49 -21.22 10.04 11.14
N PHE A 50 -20.37 9.64 12.08
CA PHE A 50 -18.94 9.85 12.00
C PHE A 50 -18.25 8.55 11.58
N THR A 51 -17.12 8.66 10.89
CA THR A 51 -16.26 7.50 10.68
C THR A 51 -15.80 6.94 12.03
N HIS A 52 -15.52 5.63 12.06
CA HIS A 52 -15.10 4.88 13.26
C HIS A 52 -16.14 4.80 14.38
N THR A 53 -17.39 5.17 14.10
CA THR A 53 -18.51 5.03 15.03
C THR A 53 -19.51 3.99 14.53
N THR A 54 -20.07 3.21 15.45
CA THR A 54 -21.03 2.15 15.13
C THR A 54 -22.47 2.64 15.07
N SER A 55 -22.77 3.80 15.64
CA SER A 55 -24.13 4.33 15.76
C SER A 55 -24.18 5.83 15.54
N PRO A 56 -25.18 6.34 14.80
CA PRO A 56 -25.35 7.77 14.64
C PRO A 56 -25.69 8.45 15.95
N GLN A 57 -25.30 9.72 16.05
CA GLN A 57 -25.75 10.61 17.11
C GLN A 57 -26.96 11.40 16.62
N THR A 58 -28.00 11.49 17.43
CA THR A 58 -29.22 12.25 17.12
C THR A 58 -29.46 13.28 18.21
N PHE A 59 -29.69 14.52 17.81
CA PHE A 59 -30.10 15.62 18.69
C PHE A 59 -31.42 16.20 18.19
N GLY A 60 -32.28 16.65 19.11
CA GLY A 60 -33.64 17.08 18.78
C GLY A 60 -34.57 15.91 18.40
N THR A 61 -35.64 16.23 17.68
CA THR A 61 -36.66 15.25 17.25
C THR A 61 -36.48 14.89 15.77
N ALA A 62 -36.10 13.63 15.50
CA ALA A 62 -35.69 13.13 14.18
C ALA A 62 -36.74 12.25 13.47
N ASN A 63 -38.00 12.67 13.51
CA ASN A 63 -39.13 11.98 12.89
C ASN A 63 -40.31 12.92 12.52
N VAL A 64 -40.11 14.24 12.63
CA VAL A 64 -41.16 15.25 12.36
C VAL A 64 -40.55 16.39 11.54
N GLY A 65 -41.26 16.82 10.50
CA GLY A 65 -40.83 17.90 9.60
C GLY A 65 -40.17 17.40 8.31
N SER A 66 -39.74 18.35 7.46
CA SER A 66 -39.06 18.03 6.21
C SER A 66 -37.66 17.51 6.49
N TYR A 67 -37.28 16.40 5.85
CA TYR A 67 -35.97 15.76 6.02
C TYR A 67 -35.10 15.93 4.79
N LYS A 68 -33.82 16.20 4.99
CA LYS A 68 -32.80 16.17 3.95
C LYS A 68 -31.49 15.62 4.50
N GLU A 69 -30.79 14.85 3.68
CA GLU A 69 -29.50 14.27 4.04
C GLU A 69 -28.41 14.56 3.03
N PHE A 70 -27.17 14.38 3.49
CA PHE A 70 -25.96 14.50 2.69
C PHE A 70 -24.92 13.50 3.19
N GLU A 71 -24.44 12.64 2.29
CA GLU A 71 -23.31 11.74 2.55
C GLU A 71 -22.07 12.25 1.81
N PHE A 72 -20.98 12.41 2.55
CA PHE A 72 -19.67 12.79 2.03
C PHE A 72 -19.02 11.61 1.33
N THR A 73 -18.39 11.88 0.19
CA THR A 73 -17.53 10.91 -0.48
C THR A 73 -16.11 10.95 0.10
N ASP A 74 -15.34 9.89 -0.07
CA ASP A 74 -13.98 9.81 0.47
C ASP A 74 -13.12 11.01 0.03
N GLY A 75 -12.43 11.64 0.98
CA GLY A 75 -11.59 12.81 0.74
C GLY A 75 -12.34 14.15 0.61
N GLU A 76 -13.67 14.14 0.55
CA GLU A 76 -14.49 15.36 0.47
C GLU A 76 -14.57 16.10 1.81
N ARG A 77 -14.48 17.43 1.77
CA ARG A 77 -14.48 18.30 2.96
C ARG A 77 -15.48 19.42 2.80
N ILE A 78 -15.89 20.04 3.91
CA ILE A 78 -16.69 21.26 3.86
C ILE A 78 -15.75 22.42 3.49
N SER A 79 -16.07 23.14 2.41
CA SER A 79 -15.31 24.31 1.96
C SER A 79 -15.89 25.62 2.47
N ARG A 80 -17.21 25.67 2.70
CA ARG A 80 -17.92 26.83 3.24
C ARG A 80 -19.10 26.34 4.08
N LEU A 81 -19.34 26.98 5.22
CA LEU A 81 -20.49 26.71 6.08
C LEU A 81 -21.18 28.02 6.46
N SER A 82 -22.50 28.00 6.41
CA SER A 82 -23.35 29.06 6.92
C SER A 82 -24.43 28.49 7.80
N LEU A 83 -24.70 29.17 8.91
CA LEU A 83 -25.77 28.85 9.85
C LEU A 83 -26.70 30.04 10.00
N TRP A 84 -27.96 29.76 10.34
CA TRP A 84 -28.96 30.77 10.65
C TRP A 84 -29.64 30.44 11.95
N GLY A 85 -29.97 31.47 12.72
CA GLY A 85 -31.02 31.39 13.73
C GLY A 85 -32.39 31.49 13.07
N ASN A 86 -33.45 31.18 13.81
CA ASN A 86 -34.82 31.38 13.33
C ASN A 86 -35.26 32.85 13.22
N GLY A 87 -34.38 33.81 13.54
CA GLY A 87 -34.68 35.24 13.50
C GLY A 87 -35.41 35.80 14.73
N ALA A 88 -35.77 34.94 15.70
CA ALA A 88 -36.19 35.33 17.06
C ALA A 88 -35.12 35.05 18.13
N GLY A 89 -34.02 34.39 17.75
CA GLY A 89 -32.95 34.04 18.68
C GLY A 89 -33.30 32.88 19.61
N THR A 90 -34.32 32.08 19.28
CA THR A 90 -34.81 31.00 20.13
C THR A 90 -34.50 29.60 19.61
N ARG A 91 -34.17 29.46 18.31
CA ARG A 91 -33.79 28.17 17.68
C ARG A 91 -32.76 28.39 16.59
N SER A 92 -32.07 27.31 16.22
CA SER A 92 -31.40 27.22 14.91
C SER A 92 -32.46 27.12 13.81
N GLY A 93 -32.29 27.88 12.72
CA GLY A 93 -33.26 28.03 11.64
C GLY A 93 -32.81 27.46 10.29
N GLY A 94 -31.51 27.26 10.08
CA GLY A 94 -31.01 26.73 8.82
C GLY A 94 -29.53 26.40 8.83
N ILE A 95 -29.14 25.53 7.92
CA ILE A 95 -27.75 25.12 7.67
C ILE A 95 -27.51 25.00 6.17
N ARG A 96 -26.43 25.62 5.70
CA ARG A 96 -25.95 25.53 4.32
C ARG A 96 -24.47 25.24 4.32
N PHE A 97 -24.04 24.28 3.52
CA PHE A 97 -22.62 24.11 3.26
C PHE A 97 -22.34 23.74 1.83
N PHE A 98 -21.11 24.06 1.40
CA PHE A 98 -20.51 23.63 0.16
C PHE A 98 -19.35 22.71 0.46
N THR A 99 -19.04 21.81 -0.46
CA THR A 99 -17.90 20.91 -0.31
C THR A 99 -16.76 21.26 -1.26
N THR A 100 -15.61 20.61 -1.08
CA THR A 100 -14.46 20.68 -2.00
C THR A 100 -14.72 20.02 -3.36
N ARG A 101 -15.89 19.40 -3.55
CA ARG A 101 -16.34 18.80 -4.81
C ARG A 101 -17.50 19.56 -5.44
N ASP A 102 -17.64 20.85 -5.08
CA ASP A 102 -18.70 21.76 -5.55
C ASP A 102 -20.14 21.25 -5.32
N ARG A 103 -20.33 20.33 -4.37
CA ARG A 103 -21.65 19.87 -3.95
C ARG A 103 -22.20 20.80 -2.88
N GLN A 104 -23.52 20.97 -2.88
CA GLN A 104 -24.21 21.84 -1.94
C GLN A 104 -25.23 21.06 -1.11
N PHE A 105 -25.21 21.32 0.20
CA PHE A 105 -26.32 21.01 1.09
C PHE A 105 -26.94 22.31 1.60
N PHE A 106 -28.27 22.38 1.55
CA PHE A 106 -29.01 23.47 2.16
C PHE A 106 -30.34 22.93 2.65
N HIS A 107 -30.61 23.14 3.94
CA HIS A 107 -31.87 22.79 4.58
C HIS A 107 -32.20 23.79 5.68
N HIS A 108 -33.46 24.22 5.74
CA HIS A 108 -33.89 25.30 6.63
C HIS A 108 -35.38 25.22 6.95
N MET A 109 -35.81 26.02 7.93
CA MET A 109 -37.20 26.18 8.33
C MET A 109 -38.12 26.55 7.16
N THR A 110 -39.34 26.04 7.15
CA THR A 110 -40.20 26.06 5.94
C THR A 110 -41.12 27.26 5.84
N SER A 111 -41.42 27.94 6.94
CA SER A 111 -42.42 29.02 6.98
C SER A 111 -41.81 30.38 7.31
N TRP A 112 -40.90 30.44 8.29
CA TRP A 112 -40.27 31.71 8.66
C TRP A 112 -39.11 32.04 7.70
N PRO A 113 -38.94 33.31 7.30
CA PRO A 113 -37.85 33.70 6.42
C PRO A 113 -36.51 33.71 7.16
N LEU A 114 -35.44 33.30 6.47
CA LEU A 114 -34.07 33.44 6.96
C LEU A 114 -33.72 34.93 7.06
N LYS A 115 -33.08 35.32 8.17
CA LYS A 115 -32.59 36.68 8.42
C LYS A 115 -31.06 36.72 8.33
N GLN A 116 -30.38 37.03 9.43
CA GLN A 116 -28.91 37.09 9.48
C GLN A 116 -28.27 35.73 9.16
N GLU A 117 -27.45 35.71 8.12
CA GLU A 117 -26.53 34.61 7.81
C GLU A 117 -25.27 34.74 8.68
N TYR A 118 -24.86 33.64 9.30
CA TYR A 118 -23.60 33.54 10.01
C TYR A 118 -22.68 32.62 9.23
N VAL A 119 -21.69 33.22 8.55
CA VAL A 119 -20.64 32.48 7.84
C VAL A 119 -19.63 31.98 8.87
N ILE A 120 -19.34 30.68 8.82
CA ILE A 120 -18.53 29.98 9.83
C ILE A 120 -17.15 29.65 9.25
N GLU A 121 -16.10 29.89 10.04
CA GLU A 121 -14.74 29.49 9.69
C GLU A 121 -14.58 27.96 9.81
N VAL A 122 -14.30 27.31 8.68
CA VAL A 122 -14.22 25.85 8.58
C VAL A 122 -12.79 25.31 8.64
N ALA A 123 -11.77 26.17 8.63
CA ALA A 123 -10.35 25.81 8.65
C ALA A 123 -9.98 24.67 7.67
N SER A 124 -9.70 23.46 8.19
CA SER A 124 -9.36 22.30 7.35
C SER A 124 -10.54 21.75 6.53
N GLY A 125 -11.77 22.15 6.88
CA GLY A 125 -13.00 21.59 6.34
C GLY A 125 -13.41 20.24 6.94
N LEU A 126 -12.60 19.67 7.85
CA LEU A 126 -12.87 18.40 8.52
C LEU A 126 -13.73 18.62 9.76
N CYS A 127 -15.04 18.35 9.63
CA CYS A 127 -15.96 18.39 10.75
C CYS A 127 -15.77 17.16 11.63
N VAL A 128 -15.33 17.36 12.87
CA VAL A 128 -15.02 16.29 13.85
C VAL A 128 -16.00 16.28 15.01
N GLY A 129 -17.00 17.17 15.03
CA GLY A 129 -17.91 17.26 16.15
C GLY A 129 -19.01 18.29 15.99
N LEU A 130 -19.98 18.22 16.90
CA LEU A 130 -21.09 19.16 16.99
C LEU A 130 -21.21 19.66 18.43
N ARG A 131 -21.54 20.94 18.58
CA ARG A 131 -21.82 21.57 19.88
C ARG A 131 -23.10 22.36 19.80
N GLY A 132 -23.85 22.43 20.88
CA GLY A 132 -25.08 23.18 20.87
C GLY A 132 -26.01 22.83 22.01
N ARG A 133 -27.30 23.06 21.77
CA ARG A 133 -28.37 22.79 22.72
C ARG A 133 -29.57 22.21 21.99
N ALA A 134 -30.21 21.20 22.56
CA ALA A 134 -31.38 20.56 21.97
C ALA A 134 -32.37 20.07 23.02
N GLY A 135 -33.63 20.00 22.62
CA GLY A 135 -34.74 19.39 23.36
C GLY A 135 -35.70 18.77 22.36
N ALA A 136 -36.92 19.31 22.26
CA ALA A 136 -37.85 18.94 21.19
C ALA A 136 -37.37 19.40 19.80
N ASP A 137 -36.55 20.46 19.76
CA ASP A 137 -35.97 21.07 18.57
C ASP A 137 -34.45 21.19 18.73
N ILE A 138 -33.78 21.73 17.72
CA ILE A 138 -32.42 22.24 17.84
C ILE A 138 -32.47 23.70 18.31
N ASP A 139 -32.25 23.91 19.62
CA ASP A 139 -32.19 25.23 20.24
C ASP A 139 -30.99 26.03 19.73
N ALA A 140 -29.82 25.41 19.64
CA ALA A 140 -28.62 26.02 19.08
C ALA A 140 -27.68 24.98 18.47
N LEU A 141 -26.95 25.36 17.42
CA LEU A 141 -26.07 24.47 16.67
C LEU A 141 -24.76 25.17 16.29
N GLY A 142 -23.66 24.46 16.48
CA GLY A 142 -22.34 24.77 15.96
C GLY A 142 -21.64 23.48 15.53
N LEU A 143 -20.82 23.58 14.49
CA LEU A 143 -19.98 22.48 13.99
C LEU A 143 -18.54 22.73 14.43
N THR A 144 -17.84 21.66 14.81
CA THR A 144 -16.45 21.70 15.27
C THR A 144 -15.55 21.25 14.14
N PHE A 145 -14.65 22.13 13.71
CA PHE A 145 -13.68 21.85 12.65
C PHE A 145 -12.28 21.72 13.20
N LEU A 146 -11.55 20.71 12.70
CA LEU A 146 -10.14 20.56 12.97
C LEU A 146 -9.36 21.73 12.32
N LEU A 147 -8.34 22.23 13.00
CA LEU A 147 -7.38 23.14 12.38
C LEU A 147 -6.63 22.43 11.22
N PRO A 148 -5.99 23.16 10.31
CA PRO A 148 -5.29 22.56 9.18
C PRO A 148 -4.22 21.57 9.66
N ILE A 149 -4.13 20.42 9.00
CA ILE A 149 -3.12 19.40 9.29
C ILE A 149 -1.82 19.81 8.58
N SER A 150 -0.71 19.77 9.31
CA SER A 150 0.63 19.94 8.74
C SER A 150 1.14 18.60 8.18
N HIS A 151 1.15 17.56 9.01
CA HIS A 151 1.56 16.22 8.63
C HIS A 151 0.99 15.19 9.60
N ALA A 152 0.95 13.93 9.15
CA ALA A 152 0.50 12.80 9.93
C ALA A 152 1.56 11.69 9.90
N ARG A 153 1.64 10.92 10.98
CA ARG A 153 2.56 9.79 11.07
C ARG A 153 1.94 8.60 11.79
N LEU A 154 1.94 7.45 11.13
CA LEU A 154 1.62 6.18 11.76
C LEU A 154 2.85 5.68 12.52
N THR A 155 2.73 5.47 13.82
CA THR A 155 3.81 5.03 14.72
C THR A 155 3.37 3.84 15.56
N ASN A 156 4.28 3.27 16.35
CA ASN A 156 3.99 2.18 17.29
C ASN A 156 3.27 1.00 16.61
N VAL A 157 3.65 0.69 15.37
CA VAL A 157 3.01 -0.34 14.56
C VAL A 157 3.39 -1.73 15.09
N ARG A 158 2.39 -2.58 15.23
CA ARG A 158 2.53 -3.99 15.60
C ARG A 158 1.68 -4.87 14.68
N TYR A 159 2.12 -6.12 14.53
CA TYR A 159 1.49 -7.13 13.68
C TYR A 159 1.07 -8.34 14.53
N PRO A 160 -0.15 -8.33 15.13
CA PRO A 160 -0.50 -9.28 16.18
C PRO A 160 -0.50 -10.75 15.75
N THR A 161 -0.75 -11.04 14.47
CA THR A 161 -0.84 -12.41 13.93
C THR A 161 0.38 -12.84 13.12
N LEU A 162 1.42 -12.01 13.04
CA LEU A 162 2.56 -12.23 12.13
C LEU A 162 3.22 -13.61 12.28
N GLN A 163 3.35 -14.10 13.51
CA GLN A 163 3.99 -15.39 13.81
C GLN A 163 3.18 -16.60 13.32
N LEU A 164 1.90 -16.42 12.99
CA LEU A 164 1.04 -17.48 12.47
C LEU A 164 1.19 -17.67 10.95
N GLU A 165 1.91 -16.78 10.27
CA GLU A 165 1.97 -16.72 8.80
C GLU A 165 3.15 -17.46 8.18
N ALA A 166 3.83 -18.35 8.91
CA ALA A 166 4.96 -19.11 8.37
C ALA A 166 4.58 -19.91 7.12
N ALA A 167 3.33 -20.37 7.02
CA ALA A 167 2.81 -21.09 5.86
C ALA A 167 2.75 -20.26 4.57
N SER A 168 2.83 -18.93 4.63
CA SER A 168 2.89 -18.06 3.45
C SER A 168 4.26 -18.00 2.77
N ILE A 169 5.28 -18.61 3.39
CA ILE A 169 6.65 -18.63 2.91
C ILE A 169 6.88 -19.88 2.07
N HIS A 170 7.29 -19.69 0.82
CA HIS A 170 7.47 -20.80 -0.12
C HIS A 170 8.82 -20.73 -0.84
N PRO A 171 9.43 -21.88 -1.20
CA PRO A 171 10.61 -21.89 -2.04
C PRO A 171 10.27 -21.39 -3.45
N VAL A 172 11.18 -20.65 -4.04
CA VAL A 172 11.17 -20.28 -5.44
C VAL A 172 12.47 -20.81 -6.04
N ASN A 173 12.34 -21.72 -7.02
CA ASN A 173 13.46 -22.11 -7.86
C ASN A 173 13.70 -20.98 -8.87
N ILE A 174 14.85 -20.32 -8.78
CA ILE A 174 15.24 -19.21 -9.65
C ILE A 174 15.88 -19.77 -10.91
N HIS A 175 16.81 -20.70 -10.77
CA HIS A 175 17.59 -21.24 -11.87
C HIS A 175 18.07 -22.66 -11.56
N GLU A 176 18.09 -23.52 -12.57
CA GLU A 176 18.61 -24.88 -12.47
C GLU A 176 19.54 -25.17 -13.65
N PHE A 177 20.69 -25.76 -13.35
CA PHE A 177 21.70 -26.18 -14.33
C PHE A 177 22.14 -27.60 -14.00
N TYR A 178 21.92 -28.51 -14.93
CA TYR A 178 22.44 -29.87 -14.87
C TYR A 178 23.46 -30.08 -15.97
N ASP A 179 24.55 -30.75 -15.64
CA ASP A 179 25.51 -31.21 -16.63
C ASP A 179 26.22 -32.49 -16.19
N GLU A 180 26.70 -33.26 -17.15
CA GLU A 180 27.40 -34.51 -16.90
C GLU A 180 28.68 -34.63 -17.72
N ASN A 181 29.61 -35.42 -17.20
CA ASN A 181 30.85 -35.76 -17.87
C ASN A 181 30.94 -37.28 -18.06
N LEU A 182 30.59 -37.72 -19.27
CA LEU A 182 30.64 -39.13 -19.65
C LEU A 182 32.05 -39.62 -20.03
N SER A 183 33.03 -38.72 -20.09
CA SER A 183 34.43 -39.07 -20.36
C SER A 183 34.96 -40.01 -19.28
N TYR A 184 35.82 -40.94 -19.67
CA TYR A 184 36.50 -41.85 -18.74
C TYR A 184 37.79 -41.28 -18.16
N SER A 185 38.35 -40.24 -18.77
CA SER A 185 39.69 -39.75 -18.42
C SER A 185 39.85 -38.24 -18.44
N LEU A 186 38.96 -37.52 -19.12
CA LEU A 186 39.09 -36.06 -19.28
C LEU A 186 38.08 -35.31 -18.40
N PRO A 187 38.52 -34.36 -17.56
CA PRO A 187 37.63 -33.47 -16.84
C PRO A 187 36.88 -32.52 -17.80
N LYS A 188 35.76 -31.97 -17.34
CA LYS A 188 34.94 -31.01 -18.08
C LYS A 188 34.74 -29.74 -17.28
N GLU A 189 35.16 -28.61 -17.82
CA GLU A 189 34.95 -27.30 -17.18
C GLU A 189 33.50 -26.83 -17.32
N TRP A 190 33.00 -26.15 -16.29
CA TRP A 190 31.69 -25.51 -16.31
C TRP A 190 31.73 -24.12 -15.68
N THR A 191 30.84 -23.24 -16.14
CA THR A 191 30.58 -21.95 -15.53
C THR A 191 29.12 -21.58 -15.71
N ASN A 192 28.48 -21.16 -14.63
CA ASN A 192 27.12 -20.67 -14.59
C ASN A 192 27.11 -19.28 -13.96
N THR A 193 26.65 -18.30 -14.73
CA THR A 193 26.49 -16.91 -14.29
C THR A 193 25.08 -16.43 -14.59
N GLY A 194 24.48 -15.69 -13.67
CA GLY A 194 23.16 -15.11 -13.90
C GLY A 194 22.82 -14.09 -12.84
N SER A 195 21.63 -13.51 -12.95
CA SER A 195 21.10 -12.61 -11.95
C SER A 195 19.58 -12.73 -11.79
N TYR A 196 19.09 -12.31 -10.64
CA TYR A 196 17.67 -12.29 -10.29
C TYR A 196 17.33 -11.03 -9.51
N THR A 197 16.33 -10.29 -9.98
CA THR A 197 15.81 -9.11 -9.27
C THR A 197 14.68 -9.49 -8.33
N LYS A 198 14.84 -9.14 -7.05
CA LYS A 198 13.81 -9.26 -6.03
C LYS A 198 13.13 -7.92 -5.87
N THR A 199 11.82 -7.94 -5.67
CA THR A 199 11.03 -6.72 -5.43
C THR A 199 10.26 -6.88 -4.13
N GLU A 200 10.78 -6.28 -3.06
CA GLU A 200 10.13 -6.23 -1.75
C GLU A 200 9.08 -5.13 -1.74
N SER A 201 7.99 -5.33 -1.00
CA SER A 201 6.95 -4.33 -0.87
C SER A 201 6.30 -4.33 0.51
N ALA A 202 5.80 -3.17 0.90
CA ALA A 202 5.10 -2.94 2.15
C ALA A 202 3.96 -1.95 1.93
N SER A 203 2.79 -2.22 2.50
CA SER A 203 1.62 -1.37 2.40
C SER A 203 0.82 -1.42 3.69
N TRP A 204 0.54 -0.26 4.28
CA TRP A 204 -0.32 -0.11 5.46
C TRP A 204 -1.62 0.57 5.03
N SER A 205 -2.72 -0.17 5.04
CA SER A 205 -4.02 0.40 4.72
C SER A 205 -4.39 1.48 5.73
N LEU A 206 -4.81 2.65 5.26
CA LEU A 206 -5.42 3.67 6.10
C LEU A 206 -6.95 3.47 6.16
N THR A 207 -7.59 4.08 7.14
CA THR A 207 -9.06 4.09 7.23
C THR A 207 -9.61 5.41 6.69
N THR A 208 -10.93 5.62 6.71
CA THR A 208 -11.58 6.85 6.22
C THR A 208 -11.63 7.97 7.26
N GLY A 209 -10.72 7.95 8.25
CA GLY A 209 -10.64 8.93 9.33
C GLY A 209 -9.90 10.20 8.94
N ILE A 210 -9.45 10.94 9.94
CA ILE A 210 -8.61 12.15 9.77
C ILE A 210 -7.37 11.86 8.91
N GLU A 211 -6.77 10.68 9.06
CA GLU A 211 -5.55 10.27 8.34
C GLU A 211 -5.73 10.22 6.82
N TYR A 212 -6.95 9.94 6.33
CA TYR A 212 -7.26 9.93 4.90
C TYR A 212 -7.13 11.32 4.26
N HIS A 213 -7.15 12.37 5.08
CA HIS A 213 -7.10 13.76 4.65
C HIS A 213 -5.72 14.39 4.84
N ALA A 214 -4.70 13.59 5.15
CA ALA A 214 -3.33 14.02 5.37
C ALA A 214 -2.34 13.22 4.50
N THR A 215 -1.16 13.79 4.25
CA THR A 215 -0.01 13.00 3.81
C THR A 215 0.55 12.27 5.02
N VAL A 216 0.53 10.94 4.98
CA VAL A 216 0.91 10.07 6.10
C VAL A 216 2.27 9.44 5.84
N GLY A 217 3.21 9.67 6.74
CA GLY A 217 4.42 8.85 6.86
C GLY A 217 4.20 7.67 7.81
N VAL A 218 4.95 6.59 7.64
CA VAL A 218 4.91 5.41 8.50
C VAL A 218 6.26 5.23 9.18
N SER A 219 6.26 5.16 10.51
CA SER A 219 7.42 4.80 11.33
C SER A 219 7.20 3.41 11.92
N ALA A 220 7.70 2.39 11.25
CA ALA A 220 7.47 0.99 11.59
C ALA A 220 8.65 0.12 11.13
N GLY A 221 8.75 -1.09 11.68
CA GLY A 221 9.58 -2.14 11.07
C GLY A 221 8.78 -2.90 10.01
N ILE A 222 9.39 -3.15 8.85
CA ILE A 222 8.79 -3.98 7.80
C ILE A 222 9.02 -5.46 8.14
N PRO A 223 7.98 -6.32 8.14
CA PRO A 223 8.15 -7.76 8.27
C PRO A 223 9.08 -8.35 7.19
N LYS A 224 10.07 -9.13 7.63
CA LYS A 224 11.04 -9.84 6.79
C LYS A 224 11.03 -11.33 7.10
N ILE A 225 11.53 -12.14 6.16
CA ILE A 225 11.70 -13.58 6.37
C ILE A 225 13.07 -13.81 7.01
N ALA A 226 13.09 -14.55 8.11
CA ALA A 226 14.30 -14.97 8.81
C ALA A 226 14.29 -16.49 9.03
N GLU A 227 15.47 -17.09 9.07
CA GLU A 227 15.65 -18.49 9.42
C GLU A 227 16.07 -18.60 10.90
N VAL A 228 15.39 -19.44 11.66
CA VAL A 228 15.73 -19.77 13.04
C VAL A 228 15.75 -21.29 13.17
N SER A 229 16.91 -21.86 13.48
CA SER A 229 17.07 -23.30 13.72
C SER A 229 16.60 -24.20 12.56
N GLY A 230 16.73 -23.74 11.31
CA GLY A 230 16.33 -24.50 10.11
C GLY A 230 14.88 -24.27 9.67
N GLU A 231 14.10 -23.47 10.41
CA GLU A 231 12.74 -23.09 10.05
C GLU A 231 12.67 -21.63 9.62
N PHE A 232 11.92 -21.34 8.56
CA PHE A 232 11.68 -19.99 8.09
C PHE A 232 10.44 -19.40 8.77
N GLY A 233 10.56 -18.18 9.26
CA GLY A 233 9.48 -17.44 9.90
C GLY A 233 9.56 -15.95 9.64
N TRP A 234 8.50 -15.25 10.05
CA TRP A 234 8.42 -13.81 9.90
C TRP A 234 8.96 -13.09 11.13
N GLN A 235 9.77 -12.06 10.90
CA GLN A 235 10.29 -11.18 11.95
C GLN A 235 10.10 -9.72 11.55
N VAL A 236 9.81 -8.87 12.53
CA VAL A 236 9.72 -7.43 12.29
C VAL A 236 11.14 -6.87 12.15
N GLY A 237 11.43 -6.22 11.03
CA GLY A 237 12.71 -5.57 10.80
C GLY A 237 12.93 -4.34 11.70
N VAL A 238 14.11 -3.73 11.58
CA VAL A 238 14.43 -2.46 12.26
C VAL A 238 13.44 -1.39 11.80
N SER A 239 12.98 -0.55 12.74
CA SER A 239 12.06 0.54 12.41
C SER A 239 12.74 1.56 11.50
N GLY A 240 12.06 1.91 10.41
CA GLY A 240 12.44 2.98 9.48
C GLY A 240 11.31 3.97 9.29
N THR A 241 11.51 4.95 8.40
CA THR A 241 10.45 5.86 7.94
C THR A 241 10.11 5.55 6.49
N TYR A 242 8.82 5.36 6.20
CA TYR A 242 8.31 4.95 4.90
C TYR A 242 7.09 5.78 4.50
N GLU A 243 6.72 5.72 3.24
CA GLU A 243 5.36 6.08 2.82
C GLU A 243 4.37 4.96 3.20
N THR A 244 3.07 5.21 3.04
CA THR A 244 2.04 4.19 3.29
C THR A 244 2.13 3.00 2.35
N THR A 245 2.74 3.19 1.19
CA THR A 245 3.09 2.17 0.22
C THR A 245 4.56 2.33 -0.12
N TRP A 246 5.31 1.23 -0.06
CA TRP A 246 6.74 1.21 -0.29
C TRP A 246 7.09 -0.02 -1.13
N GLU A 247 8.05 0.15 -2.02
CA GLU A 247 8.57 -0.89 -2.89
C GLU A 247 10.06 -0.63 -3.11
N GLU A 248 10.87 -1.68 -3.04
CA GLU A 248 12.29 -1.64 -3.32
C GLU A 248 12.69 -2.87 -4.12
N SER A 249 13.52 -2.66 -5.14
CA SER A 249 14.05 -3.76 -5.95
C SER A 249 15.56 -3.87 -5.82
N GLU A 250 16.06 -5.08 -5.64
CA GLU A 250 17.48 -5.40 -5.54
C GLU A 250 17.83 -6.57 -6.45
N THR A 251 18.87 -6.42 -7.27
CA THR A 251 19.35 -7.45 -8.19
C THR A 251 20.49 -8.25 -7.58
N TYR A 252 20.32 -9.57 -7.53
CA TYR A 252 21.28 -10.52 -7.01
C TYR A 252 21.95 -11.28 -8.14
N GLY A 253 23.24 -11.09 -8.32
CA GLY A 253 24.05 -11.87 -9.25
C GLY A 253 24.63 -13.14 -8.62
N TRP A 254 24.82 -14.17 -9.42
CA TRP A 254 25.65 -15.34 -9.07
C TRP A 254 26.63 -15.64 -10.18
N SER A 255 27.78 -16.19 -9.79
CA SER A 255 28.78 -16.72 -10.70
C SER A 255 29.49 -17.89 -10.02
N ARG A 256 29.35 -19.09 -10.59
CA ARG A 256 30.01 -20.28 -10.09
C ARG A 256 30.57 -21.08 -11.25
N GLY A 257 31.74 -21.67 -11.07
CA GLY A 257 32.33 -22.56 -12.05
C GLY A 257 33.23 -23.57 -11.36
N GLY A 258 33.72 -24.51 -12.15
CA GLY A 258 34.61 -25.57 -11.68
C GLY A 258 34.72 -26.70 -12.69
N VAL A 259 35.07 -27.86 -12.19
CA VAL A 259 35.34 -29.05 -13.00
C VAL A 259 34.34 -30.14 -12.65
N ILE A 260 33.78 -30.79 -13.66
CA ILE A 260 33.01 -32.03 -13.55
C ILE A 260 33.99 -33.18 -13.84
N PRO A 261 34.39 -33.99 -12.83
CA PRO A 261 35.29 -35.12 -13.02
C PRO A 261 34.78 -36.15 -14.04
N PRO A 262 35.66 -36.96 -14.63
CA PRO A 262 35.26 -38.10 -15.45
C PRO A 262 34.22 -38.97 -14.75
N ARG A 263 33.20 -39.43 -15.49
CA ARG A 263 32.13 -40.31 -15.01
C ARG A 263 31.30 -39.75 -13.85
N THR A 264 31.12 -38.44 -13.79
CA THR A 264 30.27 -37.78 -12.78
C THR A 264 29.23 -36.83 -13.39
N TRP A 265 28.22 -36.47 -12.61
CA TRP A 265 27.22 -35.46 -12.92
C TRP A 265 27.26 -34.33 -11.89
N LEU A 266 26.74 -33.18 -12.28
CA LEU A 266 26.62 -31.96 -11.51
C LEU A 266 25.20 -31.39 -11.65
N SER A 267 24.57 -31.02 -10.54
CA SER A 267 23.37 -30.18 -10.51
C SER A 267 23.67 -28.91 -9.72
N PHE A 268 23.36 -27.75 -10.29
CA PHE A 268 23.48 -26.44 -9.68
C PHE A 268 22.10 -25.78 -9.64
N ILE A 269 21.63 -25.46 -8.44
CA ILE A 269 20.30 -24.90 -8.21
C ILE A 269 20.46 -23.57 -7.49
N VAL A 270 19.75 -22.56 -7.97
CA VAL A 270 19.64 -21.24 -7.36
C VAL A 270 18.22 -21.11 -6.81
N THR A 271 18.10 -20.89 -5.51
CA THR A 271 16.80 -20.80 -4.83
C THR A 271 16.71 -19.55 -3.98
N THR A 272 15.47 -19.13 -3.71
CA THR A 272 15.15 -18.19 -2.64
C THR A 272 13.86 -18.64 -1.96
N ARG A 273 13.49 -17.99 -0.86
CA ARG A 273 12.13 -18.04 -0.33
C ARG A 273 11.44 -16.73 -0.64
N ARG A 274 10.16 -16.81 -0.98
CA ARG A 274 9.27 -15.67 -1.15
C ARG A 274 8.09 -15.83 -0.22
N GLY A 275 7.73 -14.75 0.46
CA GLY A 275 6.56 -14.67 1.31
C GLY A 275 5.64 -13.54 0.88
N ASN A 276 4.33 -13.78 0.96
CA ASN A 276 3.32 -12.76 0.73
C ASN A 276 2.44 -12.66 1.98
N LEU A 277 2.46 -11.50 2.62
CA LEU A 277 1.70 -11.23 3.83
C LEU A 277 0.43 -10.45 3.53
N SER A 278 -0.63 -10.82 4.24
CA SER A 278 -1.84 -10.02 4.41
C SER A 278 -2.31 -10.20 5.86
N VAL A 279 -1.85 -9.33 6.76
CA VAL A 279 -2.09 -9.45 8.21
C VAL A 279 -2.67 -8.16 8.79
N PRO A 280 -3.49 -8.23 9.85
CA PRO A 280 -3.88 -7.04 10.59
C PRO A 280 -2.66 -6.37 11.23
N TYR A 281 -2.68 -5.04 11.25
CA TYR A 281 -1.78 -4.23 12.07
C TYR A 281 -2.57 -3.34 13.03
N GLU A 282 -1.91 -2.98 14.12
CA GLU A 282 -2.37 -1.95 15.06
C GLU A 282 -1.27 -0.90 15.19
N GLY A 283 -1.65 0.37 15.34
CA GLY A 283 -0.69 1.47 15.47
C GLY A 283 -1.30 2.70 16.12
N THR A 284 -0.51 3.75 16.20
CA THR A 284 -0.91 5.07 16.72
C THR A 284 -0.75 6.10 15.61
N MET A 285 -1.84 6.75 15.22
CA MET A 285 -1.78 7.88 14.31
C MET A 285 -1.44 9.13 15.10
N GLU A 286 -0.30 9.74 14.81
CA GLU A 286 0.12 11.05 15.32
C GLU A 286 -0.25 12.12 14.29
N ILE A 287 -1.04 13.11 14.69
CA ILE A 287 -1.40 14.25 13.85
C ILE A 287 -0.71 15.50 14.40
N VAL A 288 -0.04 16.23 13.51
CA VAL A 288 0.53 17.54 13.79
C VAL A 288 -0.24 18.58 12.98
N LEU A 289 -0.80 19.57 13.67
CA LEU A 289 -1.55 20.66 13.06
C LEU A 289 -0.60 21.78 12.60
N SER A 290 -1.07 22.66 11.72
CA SER A 290 -0.32 23.82 11.23
C SER A 290 0.10 24.78 12.34
N THR A 291 -0.57 24.73 13.49
CA THR A 291 -0.22 25.47 14.72
C THR A 291 0.92 24.83 15.51
N GLY A 292 1.39 23.64 15.12
CA GLY A 292 2.36 22.83 15.88
C GLY A 292 1.73 21.98 16.98
N THR A 293 0.45 22.17 17.31
CA THR A 293 -0.28 21.32 18.25
C THR A 293 -0.32 19.87 17.74
N ARG A 294 -0.18 18.92 18.66
CA ARG A 294 -0.18 17.48 18.37
C ARG A 294 -1.32 16.78 19.11
N PHE A 295 -1.87 15.76 18.48
CA PHE A 295 -2.76 14.79 19.12
C PHE A 295 -2.60 13.43 18.44
N SER A 296 -3.08 12.37 19.08
CA SER A 296 -2.95 11.02 18.55
C SER A 296 -4.15 10.14 18.89
N TYR A 297 -4.39 9.14 18.05
CA TYR A 297 -5.43 8.14 18.29
C TYR A 297 -4.97 6.76 17.80
N ALA A 298 -5.57 5.71 18.36
CA ALA A 298 -5.28 4.34 17.93
C ALA A 298 -5.88 4.06 16.55
N LEU A 299 -5.14 3.35 15.71
CA LEU A 299 -5.56 2.95 14.37
C LEU A 299 -5.35 1.44 14.20
N LYS A 300 -6.25 0.80 13.47
CA LYS A 300 -6.11 -0.59 13.01
C LYS A 300 -6.30 -0.64 11.51
N GLY A 301 -5.59 -1.54 10.86
CA GLY A 301 -5.72 -1.75 9.42
C GLY A 301 -5.17 -3.10 8.99
N GLN A 302 -4.99 -3.25 7.69
CA GLN A 302 -4.36 -4.40 7.06
C GLN A 302 -2.99 -3.99 6.52
N TYR A 303 -2.01 -4.82 6.79
CA TYR A 303 -0.69 -4.76 6.20
C TYR A 303 -0.61 -5.78 5.08
N ALA A 304 -0.15 -5.35 3.90
CA ALA A 304 0.21 -6.22 2.80
C ALA A 304 1.69 -6.04 2.47
N GLY A 305 2.40 -7.13 2.17
CA GLY A 305 3.80 -7.00 1.79
C GLY A 305 4.40 -8.27 1.21
N VAL A 306 5.45 -8.08 0.43
CA VAL A 306 6.25 -9.15 -0.16
C VAL A 306 7.66 -9.04 0.37
N ALA A 307 8.21 -10.17 0.83
CA ALA A 307 9.60 -10.24 1.28
C ALA A 307 10.27 -11.49 0.72
N TYR A 308 11.60 -11.45 0.67
CA TYR A 308 12.42 -12.55 0.20
C TYR A 308 13.53 -12.89 1.20
N THR A 309 13.98 -14.14 1.19
CA THR A 309 15.28 -14.47 1.81
C THR A 309 16.42 -14.07 0.88
N ARG A 310 17.66 -14.29 1.34
CA ARG A 310 18.84 -14.23 0.45
C ARG A 310 18.72 -15.29 -0.65
N VAL A 311 19.38 -15.03 -1.78
CA VAL A 311 19.54 -16.05 -2.82
C VAL A 311 20.55 -17.06 -2.33
N GLU A 312 20.22 -18.33 -2.45
CA GLU A 312 21.05 -19.46 -2.08
C GLU A 312 21.43 -20.23 -3.34
N THR A 313 22.67 -20.71 -3.39
CA THR A 313 23.14 -21.58 -4.47
C THR A 313 23.57 -22.92 -3.89
N ARG A 314 23.04 -24.01 -4.43
CA ARG A 314 23.40 -25.38 -4.05
C ARG A 314 24.03 -26.09 -5.25
N THR A 315 25.05 -26.88 -4.97
CA THR A 315 25.66 -27.78 -5.95
C THR A 315 25.61 -29.19 -5.42
N GLU A 316 25.18 -30.12 -6.25
CA GLU A 316 25.19 -31.56 -6.00
C GLU A 316 25.99 -32.26 -7.08
N GLU A 317 26.73 -33.29 -6.70
CA GLU A 317 27.55 -34.08 -7.61
C GLU A 317 27.35 -35.57 -7.31
N GLY A 318 27.52 -36.42 -8.32
CA GLY A 318 27.44 -37.86 -8.14
C GLY A 318 28.06 -38.66 -9.27
N SER A 319 28.28 -39.95 -9.04
CA SER A 319 28.86 -40.85 -10.05
C SER A 319 27.81 -41.28 -11.06
N VAL A 320 28.20 -41.32 -12.34
CA VAL A 320 27.42 -41.90 -13.44
C VAL A 320 27.43 -43.43 -13.39
N ASP A 321 28.41 -44.03 -12.69
CA ASP A 321 28.64 -45.48 -12.59
C ASP A 321 27.95 -46.16 -11.39
N ALA A 322 27.23 -45.41 -10.53
CA ALA A 322 26.38 -45.99 -9.51
C ALA A 322 25.01 -46.33 -10.10
N ALA A 323 24.69 -47.62 -10.22
CA ALA A 323 23.42 -48.08 -10.74
C ALA A 323 22.20 -47.56 -9.94
N SER A 324 21.31 -46.83 -10.60
CA SER A 324 19.86 -46.90 -10.35
C SER A 324 19.07 -46.73 -11.66
N ARG A 325 19.08 -47.80 -12.47
CA ARG A 325 18.02 -48.09 -13.44
C ARG A 325 16.72 -48.56 -12.77
N GLU A 326 16.66 -48.59 -11.44
CA GLU A 326 15.44 -48.70 -10.63
C GLU A 326 15.58 -47.73 -9.44
N GLY A 327 14.78 -46.66 -9.42
CA GLY A 327 14.75 -45.68 -8.32
C GLY A 327 14.53 -44.23 -8.77
N SER A 328 15.12 -43.82 -9.90
CA SER A 328 15.08 -42.43 -10.37
C SER A 328 13.77 -42.03 -11.07
N THR A 329 12.82 -42.96 -11.21
CA THR A 329 11.44 -42.66 -11.64
C THR A 329 10.48 -42.38 -10.49
N ASN A 330 10.87 -42.54 -9.22
CA ASN A 330 9.96 -42.37 -8.07
C ASN A 330 10.18 -41.09 -7.25
N ILE A 331 11.29 -40.37 -7.39
CA ILE A 331 11.41 -39.01 -6.80
C ILE A 331 10.85 -37.95 -7.76
N LEU A 332 10.70 -38.27 -9.06
CA LEU A 332 10.06 -37.43 -10.07
C LEU A 332 8.54 -37.71 -10.25
N ARG A 333 7.91 -38.57 -9.43
CA ARG A 333 6.47 -38.91 -9.59
C ARG A 333 5.60 -38.90 -8.33
N SER A 334 6.13 -38.78 -7.10
CA SER A 334 5.28 -38.92 -5.91
C SER A 334 4.59 -37.63 -5.40
N ASN A 335 4.78 -36.47 -6.03
CA ASN A 335 3.99 -35.26 -5.73
C ASN A 335 3.32 -34.63 -6.97
N VAL A 336 3.00 -35.44 -7.99
CA VAL A 336 2.11 -35.01 -9.09
C VAL A 336 0.91 -35.94 -9.17
N VAL A 337 0.03 -35.85 -8.17
CA VAL A 337 -1.39 -36.12 -8.37
C VAL A 337 -2.08 -34.76 -8.29
N GLY A 338 -2.29 -34.16 -9.46
CA GLY A 338 -2.90 -32.85 -9.55
C GLY A 338 -2.69 -32.19 -10.91
N THR A 339 -3.36 -32.73 -11.93
CA THR A 339 -3.78 -32.03 -13.17
C THR A 339 -2.73 -31.31 -14.01
N LYS A 340 -2.52 -31.84 -15.23
CA LYS A 340 -2.13 -31.07 -16.43
C LYS A 340 -2.86 -29.72 -16.47
N ARG A 341 -2.16 -28.59 -16.27
CA ARG A 341 -2.50 -27.28 -16.82
C ARG A 341 -1.23 -26.45 -17.05
N SER A 342 -1.17 -25.89 -18.26
CA SER A 342 -0.42 -24.72 -18.76
C SER A 342 0.82 -24.24 -18.02
N TYR A 343 1.91 -24.10 -18.78
CA TYR A 343 3.03 -23.17 -18.56
C TYR A 343 2.56 -21.91 -17.82
N GLY A 344 2.94 -21.81 -16.55
CA GLY A 344 2.87 -20.58 -15.77
C GLY A 344 4.09 -19.72 -16.11
N SER A 345 3.81 -18.45 -16.40
CA SER A 345 4.71 -17.31 -16.57
C SER A 345 6.17 -17.56 -16.18
N ILE A 346 7.08 -17.48 -17.17
CA ILE A 346 8.47 -17.12 -16.89
C ILE A 346 8.40 -15.74 -16.22
N ASP A 347 8.86 -15.66 -14.97
CA ASP A 347 9.02 -14.38 -14.28
C ASP A 347 10.06 -13.58 -15.08
N SER A 348 9.69 -12.41 -15.59
CA SER A 348 10.47 -11.62 -16.56
C SER A 348 11.76 -10.99 -16.00
N ASN A 349 12.23 -11.48 -14.85
CA ASN A 349 13.25 -10.86 -14.00
C ASN A 349 14.54 -11.69 -13.90
N ILE A 350 14.77 -12.61 -14.85
CA ILE A 350 15.92 -13.53 -14.86
C ILE A 350 16.77 -13.29 -16.11
N GLU A 351 18.06 -13.05 -15.90
CA GLU A 351 19.08 -13.04 -16.97
C GLU A 351 20.15 -14.10 -16.66
N VAL A 352 20.41 -15.01 -17.61
CA VAL A 352 21.37 -16.12 -17.41
C VAL A 352 22.27 -16.29 -18.64
N VAL A 353 23.57 -16.45 -18.38
CA VAL A 353 24.57 -16.84 -19.39
C VAL A 353 25.20 -18.16 -18.95
N THR A 354 25.10 -19.18 -19.80
CA THR A 354 25.80 -20.46 -19.62
C THR A 354 26.81 -20.64 -20.74
N SER A 355 28.05 -20.99 -20.38
CA SER A 355 29.09 -21.27 -21.37
C SER A 355 29.66 -22.67 -21.17
N ARG A 356 29.91 -23.37 -22.28
CA ARG A 356 30.46 -24.72 -22.32
C ARG A 356 31.75 -24.65 -23.13
N ARG A 357 32.91 -24.87 -22.50
CA ARG A 357 34.19 -25.03 -23.22
C ARG A 357 34.64 -26.48 -23.11
N ARG A 358 34.79 -27.16 -24.25
CA ARG A 358 35.58 -28.39 -24.33
C ARG A 358 37.04 -28.00 -24.23
N SER A 359 37.78 -28.62 -23.30
CA SER A 359 39.23 -28.64 -23.37
C SER A 359 39.62 -29.40 -24.65
N THR A 360 40.20 -28.69 -25.62
CA THR A 360 40.86 -29.30 -26.79
C THR A 360 42.34 -29.05 -26.64
N ASP A 361 43.10 -30.12 -26.37
CA ASP A 361 44.56 -30.08 -26.40
C ASP A 361 45.13 -30.45 -27.77
N HIS A 362 46.31 -29.87 -27.99
CA HIS A 362 47.12 -29.70 -29.20
C HIS A 362 47.32 -30.91 -30.14
N ALA A 363 47.26 -30.62 -31.45
CA ALA A 363 48.21 -31.13 -32.45
C ALA A 363 48.35 -30.13 -33.61
N ALA A 364 49.59 -29.81 -33.97
CA ALA A 364 49.99 -28.84 -34.99
C ALA A 364 50.17 -29.53 -36.39
N PRO A 365 50.73 -28.89 -37.44
CA PRO A 365 49.98 -28.57 -38.67
C PRO A 365 50.54 -29.20 -39.95
N HIS A 366 49.72 -29.48 -40.97
CA HIS A 366 50.08 -29.66 -42.39
C HIS A 366 48.77 -29.82 -43.20
N ARG A 367 48.59 -29.48 -44.48
CA ARG A 367 49.21 -28.64 -45.53
C ARG A 367 48.33 -28.87 -46.79
N LEU A 368 48.32 -27.92 -47.74
CA LEU A 368 47.75 -27.96 -49.12
C LEU A 368 46.21 -27.74 -49.20
N LEU A 369 45.65 -26.99 -50.16
CA LEU A 369 46.13 -26.50 -51.45
C LEU A 369 45.32 -25.26 -51.90
N LEU A 370 45.98 -24.42 -52.71
CA LEU A 370 45.43 -23.26 -53.42
C LEU A 370 44.18 -23.57 -54.27
N GLN A 371 43.30 -22.57 -54.43
CA GLN A 371 43.03 -22.03 -55.77
C GLN A 371 42.54 -20.58 -55.72
N HIS A 372 42.88 -19.89 -56.80
CA HIS A 372 43.02 -18.45 -56.99
C HIS A 372 41.81 -17.84 -57.71
N ASN A 373 41.88 -16.53 -57.96
CA ASN A 373 41.03 -15.67 -58.79
C ASN A 373 39.92 -14.94 -58.01
N GLY A 374 39.87 -13.60 -57.97
CA GLY A 374 40.67 -12.56 -58.61
C GLY A 374 39.89 -11.25 -58.56
N ALA A 375 40.63 -10.12 -58.58
CA ALA A 375 40.28 -8.79 -59.11
C ALA A 375 38.98 -8.11 -58.65
N ASP A 376 38.85 -6.79 -58.58
CA ASP A 376 39.68 -5.60 -58.43
C ASP A 376 38.64 -4.46 -58.33
N ASP A 377 39.05 -3.31 -57.81
CA ASP A 377 38.49 -1.98 -58.09
C ASP A 377 37.10 -1.58 -57.56
N GLY A 378 37.06 -0.37 -56.98
CA GLY A 378 35.89 0.48 -57.05
C GLY A 378 35.69 1.46 -55.90
N ASN A 379 36.44 2.57 -55.89
CA ASN A 379 36.07 3.82 -55.23
C ASN A 379 34.61 4.23 -55.54
N ILE A 380 33.97 4.97 -54.64
CA ILE A 380 33.37 6.31 -54.89
C ILE A 380 32.84 6.91 -53.58
N ALA A 381 33.04 8.22 -53.47
CA ALA A 381 32.70 9.14 -52.39
C ALA A 381 31.25 9.67 -52.45
N ASP A 382 31.00 10.66 -51.59
CA ASP A 382 29.87 11.60 -51.50
C ASP A 382 28.70 11.17 -50.60
N ILE A 383 28.57 11.72 -49.38
CA ILE A 383 28.16 13.09 -49.00
C ILE A 383 26.73 13.39 -49.48
N ASN A 384 25.80 13.49 -48.53
CA ASN A 384 24.97 14.68 -48.38
C ASN A 384 24.31 14.76 -47.00
N GLU A 385 24.57 15.90 -46.37
CA GLU A 385 23.88 16.47 -45.22
C GLU A 385 22.40 16.74 -45.53
N LEU A 386 21.54 16.72 -44.50
CA LEU A 386 20.39 17.62 -44.42
C LEU A 386 20.12 17.98 -42.95
N HIS A 387 20.26 19.27 -42.69
CA HIS A 387 20.05 20.02 -41.45
C HIS A 387 18.55 20.10 -41.06
N LEU A 388 18.29 20.10 -39.74
CA LEU A 388 17.49 21.04 -38.90
C LEU A 388 16.26 21.72 -39.56
N ASP A 389 15.10 21.92 -38.93
CA ASP A 389 14.77 22.16 -37.51
C ASP A 389 13.21 22.13 -37.31
N PRO A 390 12.68 22.35 -36.08
CA PRO A 390 11.34 21.91 -35.65
C PRO A 390 10.23 22.98 -35.74
N ASN A 391 9.01 22.53 -35.47
CA ASN A 391 7.92 23.29 -34.85
C ASN A 391 7.38 22.51 -33.64
#